data_AF-A0AAW1TAN1-F1
#
_entry.id   AF-A0AAW1TAN1-F1
#
_cell.length_a   1.000
_cell.length_b   1.000
_cell.length_c   1.000
_cell.angle_alpha   90.00
_cell.angle_beta   90.00
_cell.angle_gamma   90.00
#
_symmetry.space_group_name_H-M   'P 1'
#
loop_
_entity.id
_entity.type
_entity.pdbx_description
1 polymer ?
#
loop_
_entity_poly.entity_id
_entity_poly.type
_entity_poly.pdbx_seq_one_letter_code
_entity_poly.pdbx_strand_id
1 'polypeptide(L)'
;MPVVPYSETCTALKTAADFLRLPWSTVATALVFLHRFQLKQESHQLQPNELVSVCLFLAAKVEEAGLSTQQLINDVSRSIQDAVLEVGTST
;
A
#
# COMPACT_ATOMS: atom_id res chain seq x y z
N MET A 1 24.56 3.53 6.12
CA MET A 1 23.28 2.78 6.12
C MET A 1 22.70 2.87 4.73
N PRO A 2 22.38 1.76 4.06
CA PRO A 2 21.75 1.84 2.75
C PRO A 2 20.35 2.46 2.97
N VAL A 3 20.17 3.66 2.43
CA VAL A 3 18.84 4.27 2.29
C VAL A 3 18.07 3.38 1.32
N VAL A 4 17.04 2.69 1.83
CA VAL A 4 16.14 1.90 0.98
C VAL A 4 15.49 2.92 0.03
N PRO A 5 15.70 2.82 -1.30
CA PRO A 5 15.08 3.77 -2.22
C PRO A 5 13.57 3.69 -1.99
N TYR A 6 12.93 4.85 -1.81
CA TYR A 6 11.48 4.93 -1.65
C TYR A 6 10.88 4.35 -2.93
N SER A 7 10.50 3.06 -2.93
CA SER A 7 10.02 2.41 -4.14
C SER A 7 8.69 3.05 -4.54
N GLU A 8 8.37 3.06 -5.83
CA GLU A 8 7.12 3.58 -6.37
C GLU A 8 5.88 3.06 -5.59
N THR A 9 6.01 1.84 -5.08
CA THR A 9 5.08 1.14 -4.19
C THR A 9 4.84 1.85 -2.85
N CYS A 10 5.86 2.44 -2.22
CA CYS A 10 5.73 3.21 -0.97
C CYS A 10 4.97 4.53 -1.21
N THR A 11 5.23 5.20 -2.34
CA THR A 11 4.51 6.42 -2.72
C THR A 11 3.04 6.10 -3.00
N ALA A 12 2.76 5.06 -3.80
CA ALA A 12 1.41 4.60 -4.08
C ALA A 12 0.65 4.22 -2.79
N LEU A 13 1.32 3.54 -1.86
CA LEU A 13 0.76 3.18 -0.56
C LEU A 13 0.36 4.41 0.25
N LYS A 14 1.20 5.44 0.25
CA LYS A 14 0.94 6.68 1.00
C LYS A 14 -0.21 7.48 0.39
N THR A 15 -0.24 7.61 -0.94
CA THR A 15 -1.34 8.28 -1.66
C THR A 15 -2.68 7.58 -1.42
N ALA A 16 -2.70 6.24 -1.46
CA ALA A 16 -3.90 5.46 -1.15
C ALA A 16 -4.33 5.63 0.32
N ALA A 17 -3.38 5.62 1.25
CA ALA A 17 -3.66 5.84 2.67
C ALA A 17 -4.24 7.24 2.95
N ASP A 18 -3.72 8.27 2.29
CA ASP A 18 -4.22 9.64 2.40
C ASP A 18 -5.64 9.75 1.82
N PHE A 19 -5.91 9.11 0.68
CA PHE A 19 -7.24 9.04 0.08
C PHE A 19 -8.27 8.40 1.04
N LEU A 20 -7.85 7.33 1.72
CA LEU A 20 -8.66 6.60 2.70
C LEU A 20 -8.67 7.24 4.09
N ARG A 21 -7.96 8.36 4.27
CA ARG A 21 -7.80 9.09 5.54
C ARG A 21 -7.37 8.18 6.69
N LEU A 22 -6.43 7.27 6.41
CA LEU A 22 -5.89 6.36 7.43
C LEU A 22 -5.04 7.11 8.45
N PRO A 23 -5.04 6.69 9.73
CA PRO A 23 -4.14 7.25 10.71
C PRO A 23 -2.69 6.88 10.39
N TRP A 24 -1.76 7.75 10.79
CA TRP A 24 -0.33 7.55 10.57
C TRP A 24 0.22 6.24 11.17
N SER A 25 -0.39 5.73 12.25
CA SER A 25 -0.02 4.43 12.82
C SER A 25 -0.28 3.29 11.83
N THR A 26 -1.43 3.30 11.16
CA THR A 26 -1.76 2.35 10.08
C THR A 26 -0.83 2.48 8.89
N VAL A 27 -0.46 3.69 8.48
CA VAL A 27 0.50 3.90 7.37
C VAL A 27 1.87 3.33 7.73
N ALA A 28 2.35 3.56 8.95
CA ALA A 28 3.63 3.02 9.41
C ALA A 28 3.62 1.48 9.43
N THR A 29 2.55 0.87 9.95
CA THR A 29 2.37 -0.59 9.97
C THR A 29 2.31 -1.17 8.56
N ALA A 30 1.64 -0.50 7.62
CA ALA A 30 1.57 -0.92 6.22
C ALA A 30 2.94 -0.86 5.52
N LEU A 31 3.74 0.19 5.76
CA LEU A 31 5.11 0.30 5.24
C LEU A 31 6.03 -0.80 5.78
N VAL A 32 5.89 -1.17 7.05
CA VAL A 32 6.64 -2.29 7.64
C VAL A 32 6.28 -3.61 6.95
N PHE A 33 4.99 -3.86 6.67
CA PHE A 33 4.58 -5.05 5.92
C PHE A 33 5.13 -5.06 4.49
N LEU A 34 5.06 -3.94 3.79
CA LEU A 34 5.58 -3.79 2.43
C LEU A 34 7.08 -4.13 2.37
N HIS A 35 7.89 -3.52 3.25
CA HIS A 35 9.32 -3.78 3.31
C HIS A 35 9.65 -5.23 3.69
N ARG A 36 8.91 -5.81 4.64
CA ARG A 36 9.10 -7.24 5.01
C ARG A 36 8.79 -8.17 3.84
N PHE A 37 7.78 -7.84 3.03
CA PHE A 37 7.41 -8.64 1.87
C PHE A 37 8.45 -8.55 0.74
N GLN A 38 8.93 -7.33 0.45
CA GLN A 38 9.99 -7.10 -0.53
C GLN A 38 11.29 -7.81 -0.15
N LEU A 39 11.67 -7.80 1.13
CA LEU A 39 12.86 -8.48 1.63
C LEU A 39 12.79 -10.01 1.51
N LYS A 40 11.58 -10.59 1.51
CA LYS A 40 11.39 -12.03 1.37
C LYS A 40 11.40 -12.53 -0.09
N GLN A 41 11.58 -11.66 -1.09
CA GLN A 41 11.54 -11.99 -2.52
C GLN A 41 10.23 -12.67 -3.00
N GLU A 42 9.17 -12.64 -2.19
CA GLU A 42 7.81 -13.08 -2.55
C GLU A 42 7.16 -12.10 -3.58
N SER A 43 7.82 -10.98 -3.86
CA SER A 43 7.38 -9.93 -4.79
C SER A 43 7.27 -10.37 -6.26
N HIS A 44 7.70 -11.59 -6.60
CA HIS A 44 7.47 -12.15 -7.94
C HIS A 44 6.06 -12.73 -8.13
N GLN A 45 5.32 -12.96 -7.05
CA GLN A 45 3.96 -13.54 -7.10
C GLN A 45 2.84 -12.51 -7.14
N LEU A 46 3.10 -11.28 -6.67
CA LEU A 46 2.09 -10.24 -6.54
C LEU A 46 2.48 -9.01 -7.34
N GLN A 47 1.52 -8.46 -8.09
CA GLN A 47 1.71 -7.17 -8.73
C GLN A 47 1.89 -6.08 -7.66
N PRO A 48 2.64 -5.00 -7.94
CA PRO A 48 2.86 -3.91 -6.97
C PRO A 48 1.56 -3.36 -6.38
N ASN A 49 0.50 -3.34 -7.18
CA ASN A 49 -0.85 -2.92 -6.82
C ASN A 49 -1.51 -3.83 -5.78
N GLU A 50 -1.44 -5.14 -6.02
CA GLU A 50 -1.97 -6.14 -5.09
C GLU A 50 -1.18 -6.13 -3.79
N LEU A 51 0.14 -5.88 -3.88
CA LEU A 51 0.98 -5.78 -2.71
C LEU A 51 0.60 -4.58 -1.82
N VAL A 52 0.37 -3.41 -2.42
CA VAL A 52 -0.10 -2.22 -1.68
C VAL A 52 -1.45 -2.49 -1.03
N SER A 53 -2.40 -3.06 -1.75
CA SER A 53 -3.74 -3.29 -1.24
C SER A 53 -3.77 -4.27 -0.06
N VAL A 54 -3.02 -5.36 -0.16
CA VAL A 54 -2.87 -6.35 0.91
C VAL A 54 -2.19 -5.74 2.13
N CYS A 55 -1.12 -4.95 1.95
CA CYS A 55 -0.43 -4.31 3.07
C CYS A 55 -1.32 -3.29 3.79
N LEU A 56 -2.07 -2.48 3.06
CA LEU A 56 -3.01 -1.51 3.63
C LEU A 56 -4.14 -2.20 4.39
N PHE A 57 -4.70 -3.25 3.80
CA PHE A 57 -5.77 -4.05 4.39
C PHE A 57 -5.32 -4.70 5.70
N LEU A 58 -4.18 -5.37 5.68
CA LEU A 58 -3.62 -6.02 6.87
C LEU A 58 -3.31 -5.00 7.95
N ALA A 59 -2.74 -3.85 7.60
CA ALA A 59 -2.44 -2.81 8.57
C ALA A 59 -3.71 -2.21 9.19
N ALA A 60 -4.74 -1.92 8.38
CA ALA A 60 -6.01 -1.41 8.89
C ALA A 60 -6.68 -2.40 9.84
N LYS A 61 -6.60 -3.70 9.54
CA LYS A 61 -7.07 -4.77 10.43
C LYS A 61 -6.28 -4.85 11.73
N VAL A 62 -4.96 -4.74 11.69
CA VAL A 62 -4.08 -4.86 12.88
C VAL A 62 -4.23 -3.68 13.82
N GLU A 63 -4.38 -2.48 13.27
CA GLU A 63 -4.51 -1.25 14.06
C GLU A 63 -5.94 -1.00 14.56
N GLU A 64 -6.88 -1.90 14.27
CA GLU A 64 -8.32 -1.71 14.54
C GLU A 64 -8.82 -0.33 14.04
N ALA A 65 -8.20 0.18 12.95
CA ALA A 65 -8.65 1.38 12.28
C ALA A 65 -10.01 0.99 11.68
N GLY A 66 -11.10 1.53 12.24
CA GLY A 66 -12.49 1.15 12.00
C GLY A 66 -13.01 1.40 10.58
N LEU A 67 -12.20 1.10 9.55
CA LEU A 67 -12.64 1.01 8.17
C LEU A 67 -13.48 -0.24 8.01
N SER A 68 -14.66 -0.05 7.44
CA SER A 68 -15.43 -1.18 6.96
C SER A 68 -14.61 -1.86 5.86
N THR A 69 -14.36 -3.15 6.07
CA THR A 69 -13.58 -4.04 5.19
C THR A 69 -13.99 -3.90 3.71
N GLN A 70 -15.28 -3.63 3.49
CA GLN A 70 -15.92 -3.43 2.19
C GLN A 70 -15.55 -2.09 1.52
N GLN A 71 -15.46 -1.00 2.29
CA GLN A 71 -15.01 0.28 1.75
C GLN A 71 -13.54 0.25 1.41
N LEU A 72 -12.71 -0.35 2.28
CA LEU A 72 -11.28 -0.45 2.01
C LEU A 72 -11.00 -1.23 0.71
N ILE A 73 -11.64 -2.37 0.48
CA ILE A 73 -11.44 -3.15 -0.77
C ILE A 73 -11.93 -2.40 -2.01
N ASN A 74 -13.09 -1.74 -1.95
CA ASN A 74 -13.65 -1.01 -3.08
C ASN A 74 -12.88 0.28 -3.40
N ASP A 75 -12.44 1.01 -2.38
CA ASP A 75 -11.78 2.31 -2.52
C ASP A 75 -10.28 2.17 -2.78
N VAL A 76 -9.62 1.16 -2.21
CA VAL A 76 -8.21 0.83 -2.54
C VAL A 76 -8.09 0.39 -3.99
N SER A 77 -8.98 -0.49 -4.48
CA SER A 77 -8.94 -0.94 -5.88
C SER A 77 -9.11 0.22 -6.86
N ARG A 78 -9.93 1.22 -6.50
CA ARG A 78 -10.17 2.42 -7.30
C ARG A 78 -9.01 3.41 -7.22
N SER A 79 -8.50 3.70 -6.02
CA SER A 79 -7.39 4.62 -5.79
C SER A 79 -6.08 4.11 -6.39
N ILE A 80 -5.86 2.79 -6.42
CA ILE A 80 -4.71 2.19 -7.10
C ILE A 80 -4.84 2.28 -8.62
N GLN A 81 -6.05 2.13 -9.20
CA GLN A 81 -6.23 2.34 -10.65
C GLN A 81 -5.90 3.78 -11.06
N ASP A 82 -6.29 4.78 -10.26
CA ASP A 82 -5.94 6.19 -10.49
C ASP A 82 -4.45 6.46 -10.29
N ALA A 83 -3.83 5.91 -9.24
CA ALA A 83 -2.39 6.08 -9.00
C ALA A 83 -1.53 5.38 -10.07
N VAL A 84 -2.01 4.28 -10.66
CA VAL A 84 -1.31 3.54 -11.73
C VAL A 84 -1.42 4.25 -13.08
N LEU A 85 -2.51 4.99 -13.33
CA LEU A 85 -2.66 5.82 -14.52
C LEU A 85 -1.63 6.95 -14.59
N GLU A 86 -1.14 7.45 -13.45
CA GLU A 86 -0.05 8.42 -13.43
C GLU A 86 1.35 7.77 -13.56
N VAL A 87 1.50 6.51 -13.18
CA VAL A 87 2.80 5.81 -13.18
C VAL A 87 3.11 5.11 -14.52
N GLY A 88 2.09 4.72 -15.30
CA GLY A 88 2.24 4.04 -16.59
C GLY A 88 2.80 4.88 -17.76
N THR A 89 3.29 6.10 -17.53
CA THR A 89 3.83 6.99 -18.58
C THR A 89 5.35 7.18 -18.53
N SER A 90 6.06 6.53 -17.61
CA SER A 90 7.52 6.69 -17.49
C SER A 90 8.26 5.36 -17.33
N THR A 91 8.13 4.45 -18.30
CA THR A 91 9.27 3.61 -18.73
C THR A 91 9.05 3.03 -20.11
#